data_AF-A0A9Q8QQA4-F1
#
_entry.id   AF-A0A9Q8QQA4-F1
#
_cell.length_a   1.000
_cell.length_b   1.000
_cell.length_c   1.000
_cell.angle_alpha   90.00
_cell.angle_beta   90.00
_cell.angle_gamma   90.00
#
_symmetry.space_group_name_H-M   'P 1'
#
loop_
_entity.id
_entity.type
_entity.pdbx_description
1 polymer ?
#
loop_
_entity_poly.entity_id
_entity_poly.type
_entity_poly.pdbx_seq_one_letter_code
_entity_poly.pdbx_strand_id
1 'polypeptide(L)'
;MFQWPLLSVNGGHRFMPGNILAADHLQPPAQAGSPSTGVPLLDGEEITALLTRFLRLVHVMNPVLDCTTLMTYGRAVAELGPQWDAKTCLVLLAAALGAIARPFGPGAETPASLGDSMSQHEDTQARQKAESYYQYAKRRFGVLGRSLTACQCHFLSGTYLLHTLRPVEAWQSMFQASSLYTVYLKSRAAAQMVGDGHCHEDALVGDTHCTDEELRCCLEQRLFWSCIKAESELCAEVELPRSGLHSIDYPYQFPSPPTPKSVDGLNDSEPPSMPGSSTRTGTANSSPGGVGATQDFKELHEHSWFYYLSEISLLRLSSRVNHAFYVEPPASWARMNLLTMMTTAWDFEAQLRQWQAGLPAAICCFDVPDRAAAASSTTTTVTRLQLATWSRCASIKLRLYRPFLYRFALMHEQDWPLRDALRALAERAVRLSLDALFSVGLRHRHAGAWFKCRETAARALVIVCATRIGLVEEMGCAGRARDALDLCLAHLRYWEGEAGDVRLARRTLQDHVLTS
;
A
#
# COMPACT_ATOMS: atom_id res chain seq x y z
N MET A 1 0.46 15.30 -1.48
CA MET A 1 0.31 16.74 -1.77
C MET A 1 -1.15 17.08 -2.11
N PHE A 2 -1.92 17.62 -1.15
CA PHE A 2 -3.30 18.09 -1.38
C PHE A 2 -3.33 19.59 -1.67
N GLN A 3 -2.91 20.02 -2.84
CA GLN A 3 -3.30 21.36 -3.29
C GLN A 3 -3.98 21.19 -4.63
N TRP A 4 -5.33 21.23 -4.68
CA TRP A 4 -6.12 21.60 -5.88
C TRP A 4 -7.64 21.44 -5.83
N PRO A 5 -8.39 22.20 -6.68
CA PRO A 5 -8.18 23.58 -7.16
C PRO A 5 -9.34 24.53 -6.85
N LEU A 6 -9.10 25.85 -6.94
CA LEU A 6 -10.13 26.91 -6.93
C LEU A 6 -11.06 26.98 -5.69
N LEU A 7 -10.68 26.33 -4.60
CA LEU A 7 -11.42 26.35 -3.33
C LEU A 7 -10.93 27.47 -2.40
N SER A 8 -10.69 28.66 -2.97
CA SER A 8 -10.42 29.89 -2.22
C SER A 8 -11.71 30.37 -1.55
N VAL A 9 -12.13 29.67 -0.49
CA VAL A 9 -13.07 30.21 0.49
C VAL A 9 -12.35 30.14 1.83
N ASN A 10 -11.87 31.30 2.32
CA ASN A 10 -11.29 31.54 3.65
C ASN A 10 -10.66 30.31 4.36
N GLY A 11 -9.43 29.95 3.99
CA GLY A 11 -8.73 28.86 4.71
C GLY A 11 -7.58 28.16 3.99
N GLY A 12 -6.82 28.86 3.13
CA GLY A 12 -5.72 28.29 2.31
C GLY A 12 -4.65 27.48 3.06
N HIS A 13 -4.68 27.44 4.39
CA HIS A 13 -3.79 26.64 5.25
C HIS A 13 -4.26 25.19 5.49
N ARG A 14 -5.49 24.79 5.12
CA ARG A 14 -6.09 23.50 5.54
C ARG A 14 -5.69 22.25 4.75
N PHE A 15 -4.94 22.40 3.65
CA PHE A 15 -4.32 21.26 2.95
C PHE A 15 -2.84 21.51 2.59
N MET A 16 -2.12 22.21 3.45
CA MET A 16 -0.68 22.34 3.28
C MET A 16 0.00 20.97 3.50
N PRO A 17 1.10 20.68 2.81
CA PRO A 17 1.87 19.45 3.03
C PRO A 17 2.31 19.27 4.49
N GLY A 18 2.57 20.39 5.19
CA GLY A 18 2.81 20.42 6.64
C GLY A 18 1.64 19.93 7.50
N ASN A 19 0.44 19.72 6.96
CA ASN A 19 -0.72 19.30 7.74
C ASN A 19 -0.65 17.85 8.20
N ILE A 20 0.10 17.00 7.48
CA ILE A 20 0.35 15.62 7.95
C ILE A 20 1.26 15.67 9.16
N LEU A 21 2.35 16.44 9.07
CA LEU A 21 3.32 16.62 10.15
C LEU A 21 2.67 17.31 11.36
N ALA A 22 1.81 18.32 11.12
CA ALA A 22 1.07 18.98 12.17
C ALA A 22 0.02 18.06 12.80
N ALA A 23 -0.72 17.28 11.99
CA ALA A 23 -1.70 16.32 12.50
C ALA A 23 -1.01 15.23 13.35
N ASP A 24 0.13 14.74 12.91
CA ASP A 24 0.96 13.78 13.66
C ASP A 24 1.46 14.38 14.97
N HIS A 25 2.00 15.61 14.94
CA HIS A 25 2.49 16.31 16.14
C HIS A 25 1.38 16.63 17.17
N LEU A 26 0.18 16.98 16.69
CA LEU A 26 -0.97 17.32 17.53
C LEU A 26 -1.75 16.09 18.01
N GLN A 27 -1.55 14.93 17.38
CA GLN A 27 -2.16 13.69 17.82
C GLN A 27 -1.51 13.31 19.16
N PRO A 28 -2.31 13.07 20.23
CA PRO A 28 -1.72 12.62 21.48
C PRO A 28 -0.94 11.34 21.21
N PRO A 29 0.26 11.18 21.81
CA PRO A 29 1.02 9.95 21.66
C PRO A 29 0.07 8.81 22.00
N ALA A 30 -0.02 7.81 21.11
CA ALA A 30 -0.88 6.65 21.33
C ALA A 30 -0.65 6.22 22.77
N GLN A 31 -1.68 6.33 23.62
CA GLN A 31 -1.55 5.91 25.00
C GLN A 31 -1.08 4.47 24.89
N ALA A 32 0.18 4.23 25.29
CA ALA A 32 0.66 2.88 25.49
C ALA A 32 -0.33 2.35 26.50
N GLY A 33 -1.32 1.57 26.04
CA GLY A 33 -2.29 0.95 26.92
C GLY A 33 -1.45 0.36 28.03
N SER A 34 -1.83 0.64 29.28
CA SER A 34 -1.18 0.07 30.47
C SER A 34 -0.73 -1.33 30.09
N PRO A 35 0.59 -1.61 30.06
CA PRO A 35 1.10 -2.82 29.41
C PRO A 35 0.25 -3.93 29.97
N SER A 36 -0.55 -4.58 29.13
CA SER A 36 -1.26 -5.78 29.57
C SER A 36 -0.15 -6.64 30.14
N THR A 37 -0.21 -6.89 31.44
CA THR A 37 0.93 -7.35 32.26
C THR A 37 1.38 -8.77 31.90
N GLY A 38 0.86 -9.33 30.80
CA GLY A 38 1.31 -10.55 30.18
C GLY A 38 2.25 -10.26 29.01
N VAL A 39 3.45 -10.84 29.09
CA VAL A 39 4.19 -11.22 27.89
C VAL A 39 3.22 -11.97 26.96
N PRO A 40 3.15 -11.66 25.64
CA PRO A 40 2.42 -12.50 24.71
C PRO A 40 2.85 -13.93 24.99
N LEU A 41 1.91 -14.82 25.29
CA LEU A 41 2.26 -16.22 25.45
C LEU A 41 2.77 -16.65 24.08
N LEU A 42 4.10 -16.74 23.95
CA LEU A 42 4.77 -17.11 22.70
C LEU A 42 4.62 -18.61 22.54
N ASP A 43 3.39 -19.04 22.30
CA ASP A 43 3.09 -20.41 21.93
C ASP A 43 3.63 -20.67 20.52
N GLY A 44 4.34 -21.79 20.34
CA GLY A 44 4.96 -22.14 19.07
C GLY A 44 3.94 -22.32 17.95
N GLU A 45 2.75 -22.85 18.27
CA GLU A 45 1.64 -22.95 17.33
C GLU A 45 1.13 -21.57 16.91
N GLU A 46 1.01 -20.64 17.87
CA GLU A 46 0.57 -19.27 17.60
C GLU A 46 1.57 -18.53 16.71
N ILE A 47 2.87 -18.59 17.01
CA ILE A 47 3.92 -17.99 16.18
C ILE A 47 3.83 -18.52 14.75
N THR A 48 3.77 -19.84 14.60
CA THR A 48 3.70 -20.50 13.29
C THR A 48 2.48 -20.06 12.49
N ALA A 49 1.31 -19.98 13.12
CA ALA A 49 0.08 -19.49 12.49
C ALA A 49 0.18 -18.01 12.06
N LEU A 50 0.77 -17.16 12.91
CA LEU A 50 0.97 -15.74 12.60
C LEU A 50 1.98 -15.52 11.47
N LEU A 51 3.09 -16.27 11.45
CA LEU A 51 4.07 -16.22 10.36
C LEU A 51 3.47 -16.69 9.03
N THR A 52 2.70 -17.77 9.05
CA THR A 52 1.95 -18.25 7.87
C THR A 52 1.02 -17.17 7.34
N ARG A 53 0.29 -16.51 8.24
CA ARG A 53 -0.62 -15.43 7.88
C ARG A 53 0.10 -14.21 7.31
N PHE A 54 1.24 -13.83 7.88
CA PHE A 54 2.10 -12.78 7.34
C PHE A 54 2.59 -13.13 5.92
N LEU A 55 3.07 -14.36 5.72
CA LEU A 55 3.59 -14.81 4.43
C LEU A 55 2.50 -14.78 3.36
N ARG A 56 1.28 -15.24 3.68
CA ARG A 56 0.16 -15.28 2.73
C ARG A 56 -0.51 -13.92 2.47
N LEU A 57 -0.53 -13.02 3.46
CA LEU A 57 -1.36 -11.82 3.40
C LEU A 57 -0.57 -10.51 3.36
N VAL A 58 0.72 -10.49 3.67
CA VAL A 58 1.51 -9.26 3.74
C VAL A 58 2.74 -9.35 2.84
N HIS A 59 3.55 -10.39 3.02
CA HIS A 59 4.79 -10.60 2.28
C HIS A 59 4.55 -10.72 0.75
N VAL A 60 3.42 -11.28 0.33
CA VAL A 60 3.00 -11.34 -1.09
C VAL A 60 2.95 -9.98 -1.80
N MET A 61 2.92 -8.86 -1.08
CA MET A 61 2.95 -7.53 -1.70
C MET A 61 4.38 -7.00 -1.89
N ASN A 62 5.31 -7.41 -1.01
CA ASN A 62 6.71 -6.99 -0.99
C ASN A 62 7.56 -8.17 -0.46
N PRO A 63 8.05 -9.07 -1.33
CA PRO A 63 8.65 -10.33 -0.92
C PRO A 63 10.10 -10.16 -0.44
N VAL A 64 10.31 -9.34 0.59
CA VAL A 64 11.64 -8.93 1.08
C VAL A 64 12.35 -9.97 1.94
N LEU A 65 11.66 -11.05 2.31
CA LEU A 65 12.20 -12.16 3.13
C LEU A 65 12.24 -13.47 2.33
N ASP A 66 13.08 -14.39 2.79
CA ASP A 66 12.97 -15.80 2.42
C ASP A 66 12.01 -16.53 3.36
N CYS A 67 11.08 -17.30 2.80
CA CYS A 67 10.01 -17.96 3.55
C CYS A 67 10.57 -19.05 4.49
N THR A 68 11.50 -19.87 3.99
CA THR A 68 12.11 -20.98 4.75
C THR A 68 12.95 -20.46 5.91
N THR A 69 13.74 -19.42 5.66
CA THR A 69 14.54 -18.73 6.68
C THR A 69 13.65 -18.17 7.79
N LEU A 70 12.55 -17.48 7.45
CA LEU A 70 11.63 -16.93 8.44
C LEU A 70 10.98 -18.02 9.29
N MET A 71 10.49 -19.10 8.68
CA MET A 71 9.86 -20.20 9.42
C MET A 71 10.87 -20.90 10.33
N THR A 72 12.12 -21.04 9.90
CA THR A 72 13.21 -21.58 10.74
C THR A 72 13.48 -20.68 11.95
N TYR A 73 13.54 -19.36 11.76
CA TYR A 73 13.66 -18.42 12.89
C TYR A 73 12.44 -18.49 13.82
N GLY A 74 11.24 -18.69 13.28
CA GLY A 74 10.02 -18.91 14.05
C GLY A 74 10.12 -20.12 14.98
N ARG A 75 10.58 -21.26 14.46
CA ARG A 75 10.82 -22.48 15.26
C ARG A 75 11.85 -22.24 16.35
N ALA A 76 12.98 -21.60 16.00
CA ALA A 76 14.01 -21.28 16.99
C ALA A 76 13.48 -20.38 18.13
N VAL A 77 12.65 -19.38 17.82
CA VAL A 77 12.01 -18.53 18.84
C VAL A 77 11.00 -19.33 19.69
N ALA A 78 10.26 -20.26 19.09
CA ALA A 78 9.33 -21.12 19.81
C ALA A 78 10.05 -22.11 20.76
N GLU A 79 11.17 -22.67 20.34
CA GLU A 79 11.95 -23.66 21.10
C GLU A 79 12.84 -23.01 22.18
N LEU A 80 13.53 -21.92 21.85
CA LEU A 80 14.54 -21.30 22.71
C LEU A 80 14.01 -20.07 23.46
N GLY A 81 12.79 -19.65 23.16
CA GLY A 81 12.25 -18.37 23.59
C GLY A 81 12.87 -17.17 22.84
N PRO A 82 12.28 -15.98 22.99
CA PRO A 82 12.68 -14.79 22.24
C PRO A 82 14.03 -14.23 22.72
N GLN A 83 15.04 -14.32 21.87
CA GLN A 83 16.41 -13.84 22.15
C GLN A 83 16.55 -12.33 21.93
N TRP A 84 17.68 -11.73 22.32
CA TRP A 84 17.97 -10.31 22.13
C TRP A 84 18.75 -10.05 20.84
N ASP A 85 18.15 -10.43 19.71
CA ASP A 85 18.79 -10.41 18.39
C ASP A 85 17.85 -9.93 17.26
N ALA A 86 18.44 -9.76 16.06
CA ALA A 86 17.72 -9.34 14.87
C ALA A 86 16.73 -10.41 14.36
N LYS A 87 17.04 -11.70 14.54
CA LYS A 87 16.20 -12.82 14.10
C LYS A 87 14.87 -12.84 14.86
N THR A 88 14.94 -12.72 16.18
CA THR A 88 13.76 -12.59 17.05
C THR A 88 13.00 -11.30 16.73
N CYS A 89 13.70 -10.18 16.48
CA CYS A 89 13.05 -8.94 16.05
C CYS A 89 12.24 -9.15 14.76
N LEU A 90 12.81 -9.84 13.77
CA LEU A 90 12.15 -10.13 12.49
C LEU A 90 10.91 -11.01 12.67
N VAL A 91 11.00 -12.07 13.48
CA VAL A 91 9.87 -12.96 13.80
C VAL A 91 8.74 -12.18 14.48
N LEU A 92 9.05 -11.33 15.46
CA LEU A 92 8.04 -10.54 16.18
C LEU A 92 7.37 -9.49 15.27
N LEU A 93 8.11 -8.89 14.33
CA LEU A 93 7.53 -7.99 13.33
C LEU A 93 6.62 -8.72 12.36
N ALA A 94 7.04 -9.90 11.87
CA ALA A 94 6.21 -10.75 11.04
C ALA A 94 4.96 -11.22 11.80
N ALA A 95 5.08 -11.58 13.08
CA ALA A 95 3.95 -11.96 13.92
C ALA A 95 2.96 -10.79 14.14
N ALA A 96 3.46 -9.57 14.38
CA ALA A 96 2.64 -8.37 14.47
C ALA A 96 1.85 -8.12 13.18
N LEU A 97 2.52 -8.22 12.03
CA LEU A 97 1.90 -8.08 10.71
C LEU A 97 0.90 -9.20 10.42
N GLY A 98 1.19 -10.44 10.81
CA GLY A 98 0.27 -11.57 10.73
C GLY A 98 -0.97 -11.35 11.58
N ALA A 99 -0.81 -10.84 12.80
CA ALA A 99 -1.90 -10.60 13.75
C ALA A 99 -2.86 -9.51 13.27
N ILE A 100 -2.35 -8.46 12.62
CA ILE A 100 -3.18 -7.37 12.09
C ILE A 100 -3.76 -7.65 10.70
N ALA A 101 -3.11 -8.48 9.89
CA ALA A 101 -3.56 -8.77 8.53
C ALA A 101 -4.89 -9.52 8.53
N ARG A 102 -5.73 -9.29 7.52
CA ARG A 102 -7.01 -9.98 7.28
C ARG A 102 -7.09 -10.48 5.84
N PRO A 103 -7.78 -11.60 5.56
CA PRO A 103 -8.11 -11.98 4.19
C PRO A 103 -8.85 -10.85 3.48
N PHE A 104 -8.65 -10.75 2.17
CA PHE A 104 -9.31 -9.74 1.37
C PHE A 104 -10.76 -10.16 1.04
N GLY A 105 -11.72 -9.28 1.32
CA GLY A 105 -13.11 -9.44 0.91
C GLY A 105 -13.40 -8.65 -0.36
N PRO A 106 -13.84 -9.28 -1.47
CA PRO A 106 -14.04 -8.62 -2.77
C PRO A 106 -15.35 -7.80 -2.86
N GLY A 107 -15.96 -7.47 -1.72
CA GLY A 107 -17.20 -6.71 -1.64
C GLY A 107 -17.02 -5.25 -2.02
N ALA A 108 -17.92 -4.75 -2.88
CA ALA A 108 -18.07 -3.30 -3.09
C ALA A 108 -18.69 -2.70 -1.84
N GLU A 109 -18.09 -1.63 -1.33
CA GLU A 109 -18.57 -0.92 -0.17
C GLU A 109 -19.58 0.16 -0.57
N THR A 110 -20.55 0.37 0.32
CA THR A 110 -21.57 1.42 0.23
C THR A 110 -21.44 2.33 1.44
N PRO A 111 -22.01 3.56 1.41
CA PRO A 111 -22.03 4.41 2.60
C PRO A 111 -22.64 3.72 3.84
N ALA A 112 -23.65 2.85 3.63
CA ALA A 112 -24.28 2.09 4.70
C ALA A 112 -23.36 1.00 5.29
N SER A 113 -22.66 0.22 4.43
CA SER A 113 -21.75 -0.84 4.92
C SER A 113 -20.50 -0.29 5.62
N LEU A 114 -20.08 0.93 5.29
CA LEU A 114 -19.01 1.66 5.98
C LEU A 114 -19.43 2.22 7.35
N GLY A 115 -20.73 2.29 7.65
CA GLY A 115 -21.26 2.71 8.95
C GLY A 115 -21.37 1.57 9.97
N ASP A 116 -21.13 0.32 9.58
CA ASP A 116 -21.27 -0.83 10.47
C ASP A 116 -20.17 -0.87 11.55
N SER A 117 -20.60 -0.89 12.80
CA SER A 117 -19.72 -0.85 13.98
C SER A 117 -19.13 -2.23 14.32
N MET A 118 -19.72 -3.34 13.85
CA MET A 118 -19.23 -4.68 14.18
C MET A 118 -17.82 -4.94 13.63
N SER A 119 -17.54 -4.49 12.40
CA SER A 119 -16.20 -4.65 11.80
C SER A 119 -15.11 -3.88 12.53
N GLN A 120 -15.44 -2.77 13.20
CA GLN A 120 -14.48 -1.97 13.96
C GLN A 120 -14.06 -2.65 15.28
N HIS A 121 -14.94 -3.43 15.90
CA HIS A 121 -14.61 -4.14 17.15
C HIS A 121 -13.59 -5.26 16.91
N GLU A 122 -13.81 -6.12 15.92
CA GLU A 122 -12.89 -7.22 15.60
C GLU A 122 -11.51 -6.72 15.17
N ASP A 123 -11.49 -5.59 14.47
CA ASP A 123 -10.27 -4.92 14.04
C ASP A 123 -9.51 -4.30 15.23
N THR A 124 -10.23 -3.77 16.22
CA THR A 124 -9.64 -3.24 17.46
C THR A 124 -8.90 -4.32 18.25
N GLN A 125 -9.48 -5.51 18.41
CA GLN A 125 -8.83 -6.63 19.11
C GLN A 125 -7.58 -7.12 18.37
N ALA A 126 -7.66 -7.30 17.05
CA ALA A 126 -6.51 -7.69 16.24
C ALA A 126 -5.38 -6.66 16.32
N ARG A 127 -5.72 -5.36 16.30
CA ARG A 127 -4.76 -4.27 16.45
C ARG A 127 -4.08 -4.26 17.82
N GLN A 128 -4.82 -4.49 18.91
CA GLN A 128 -4.25 -4.60 20.26
C GLN A 128 -3.25 -5.76 20.35
N LYS A 129 -3.64 -6.93 19.83
CA LYS A 129 -2.76 -8.11 19.77
C LYS A 129 -1.50 -7.82 18.94
N ALA A 130 -1.66 -7.24 17.75
CA ALA A 130 -0.54 -6.90 16.88
C ALA A 130 0.40 -5.85 17.49
N GLU A 131 -0.13 -4.85 18.18
CA GLU A 131 0.65 -3.83 18.86
C GLU A 131 1.51 -4.45 19.98
N SER A 132 1.02 -5.47 20.69
CA SER A 132 1.84 -6.19 21.66
C SER A 132 3.10 -6.76 21.02
N TYR A 133 2.97 -7.57 19.95
CA TYR A 133 4.10 -8.13 19.21
C TYR A 133 5.05 -7.03 18.67
N TYR A 134 4.49 -5.95 18.12
CA TYR A 134 5.27 -4.83 17.62
C TYR A 134 6.10 -4.15 18.72
N GLN A 135 5.54 -3.94 19.91
CA GLN A 135 6.27 -3.37 21.04
C GLN A 135 7.40 -4.29 21.53
N TYR A 136 7.21 -5.60 21.53
CA TYR A 136 8.29 -6.56 21.83
C TYR A 136 9.39 -6.55 20.76
N ALA A 137 9.04 -6.35 19.49
CA ALA A 137 10.02 -6.14 18.42
C ALA A 137 10.80 -4.83 18.62
N LYS A 138 10.11 -3.71 18.88
CA LYS A 138 10.73 -2.38 19.08
C LYS A 138 11.81 -2.37 20.16
N ARG A 139 11.66 -3.17 21.23
CA ARG A 139 12.68 -3.30 22.29
C ARG A 139 14.03 -3.83 21.80
N ARG A 140 14.06 -4.49 20.64
CA ARG A 140 15.27 -5.06 20.01
C ARG A 140 15.92 -4.12 18.99
N PHE A 141 15.31 -2.98 18.68
CA PHE A 141 15.87 -2.04 17.70
C PHE A 141 17.24 -1.52 18.13
N GLY A 142 17.46 -1.35 19.43
CA GLY A 142 18.75 -0.89 19.97
C GLY A 142 19.92 -1.87 19.82
N VAL A 143 19.64 -3.14 19.47
CA VAL A 143 20.67 -4.17 19.24
C VAL A 143 20.77 -4.61 17.78
N LEU A 144 20.02 -3.96 16.88
CA LEU A 144 20.14 -4.23 15.45
C LEU A 144 21.52 -3.81 14.94
N GLY A 145 22.23 -4.75 14.34
CA GLY A 145 23.53 -4.52 13.71
C GLY A 145 23.40 -3.97 12.28
N ARG A 146 24.53 -3.95 11.57
CA ARG A 146 24.61 -3.57 10.13
C ARG A 146 24.45 -4.80 9.24
N SER A 147 23.29 -5.45 9.29
CA SER A 147 22.99 -6.65 8.49
C SER A 147 21.76 -6.45 7.61
N LEU A 148 21.60 -7.34 6.62
CA LEU A 148 20.40 -7.39 5.78
C LEU A 148 19.15 -7.60 6.63
N THR A 149 19.23 -8.49 7.63
CA THR A 149 18.16 -8.77 8.61
C THR A 149 17.73 -7.50 9.35
N ALA A 150 18.67 -6.66 9.76
CA ALA A 150 18.36 -5.39 10.41
C ALA A 150 17.64 -4.42 9.45
N CYS A 151 18.06 -4.35 8.19
CA CYS A 151 17.38 -3.54 7.17
C CYS A 151 15.93 -4.03 6.95
N GLN A 152 15.74 -5.35 6.87
CA GLN A 152 14.41 -5.98 6.77
C GLN A 152 13.55 -5.68 8.01
N CYS A 153 14.12 -5.67 9.22
CA CYS A 153 13.39 -5.30 10.44
C CYS A 153 12.85 -3.86 10.36
N HIS A 154 13.69 -2.90 9.96
CA HIS A 154 13.24 -1.51 9.78
C HIS A 154 12.16 -1.39 8.68
N PHE A 155 12.30 -2.13 7.58
CA PHE A 155 11.30 -2.11 6.49
C PHE A 155 9.94 -2.69 6.93
N LEU A 156 9.93 -3.83 7.63
CA LEU A 156 8.70 -4.44 8.14
C LEU A 156 8.08 -3.60 9.25
N SER A 157 8.87 -2.90 10.07
CA SER A 157 8.34 -1.91 11.01
C SER A 157 7.62 -0.77 10.30
N GLY A 158 8.20 -0.22 9.22
CA GLY A 158 7.50 0.77 8.39
C GLY A 158 6.20 0.22 7.80
N THR A 159 6.22 -1.04 7.36
CA THR A 159 5.04 -1.74 6.83
C THR A 159 3.95 -1.89 7.90
N TYR A 160 4.32 -2.23 9.13
CA TYR A 160 3.39 -2.34 10.26
C TYR A 160 2.78 -0.99 10.61
N LEU A 161 3.61 0.06 10.69
CA LEU A 161 3.17 1.42 10.97
C LEU A 161 2.13 1.89 9.93
N LEU A 162 2.32 1.56 8.65
CA LEU A 162 1.33 1.81 7.60
C LEU A 162 0.02 1.02 7.77
N HIS A 163 0.06 -0.24 8.23
CA HIS A 163 -1.18 -0.98 8.57
C HIS A 163 -1.96 -0.30 9.70
N THR A 164 -1.28 0.48 10.54
CA THR A 164 -1.89 1.27 11.63
C THR A 164 -2.06 2.75 11.29
N LEU A 165 -1.95 3.13 10.00
CA LEU A 165 -2.13 4.49 9.50
C LEU A 165 -1.23 5.55 10.19
N ARG A 166 0.02 5.19 10.49
CA ARG A 166 1.05 6.07 11.06
C ARG A 166 2.13 6.44 10.02
N PRO A 167 1.83 7.31 9.03
CA PRO A 167 2.70 7.54 7.89
C PRO A 167 4.04 8.21 8.23
N VAL A 168 4.10 9.08 9.25
CA VAL A 168 5.33 9.79 9.63
C VAL A 168 6.31 8.83 10.33
N GLU A 169 5.84 8.07 11.32
CA GLU A 169 6.64 6.99 11.92
C GLU A 169 7.05 5.97 10.85
N ALA A 170 6.15 5.61 9.93
CA ALA A 170 6.46 4.69 8.84
C ALA A 170 7.59 5.23 7.95
N TRP A 171 7.55 6.50 7.56
CA TRP A 171 8.63 7.15 6.83
C TRP A 171 9.95 7.06 7.59
N GLN A 172 9.96 7.35 8.89
CA GLN A 172 11.19 7.27 9.69
C GLN A 172 11.78 5.85 9.66
N SER A 173 10.94 4.82 9.82
CA SER A 173 11.36 3.42 9.78
C SER A 173 11.87 3.01 8.39
N MET A 174 11.20 3.44 7.32
CA MET A 174 11.62 3.15 5.93
C MET A 174 12.92 3.89 5.55
N PHE A 175 13.08 5.12 6.01
CA PHE A 175 14.29 5.91 5.84
C PHE A 175 15.48 5.24 6.55
N GLN A 176 15.28 4.73 7.77
CA GLN A 176 16.27 3.95 8.51
C GLN A 176 16.64 2.66 7.75
N ALA A 177 15.64 1.93 7.23
CA ALA A 177 15.90 0.74 6.41
C ALA A 177 16.81 1.07 5.21
N SER A 178 16.48 2.13 4.47
CA SER A 178 17.20 2.54 3.26
C SER A 178 18.60 3.08 3.54
N SER A 179 18.74 3.84 4.63
CA SER A 179 20.03 4.39 5.08
C SER A 179 20.95 3.28 5.59
N LEU A 180 20.44 2.37 6.42
CA LEU A 180 21.19 1.21 6.90
C LEU A 180 21.59 0.29 5.75
N TYR A 181 20.68 0.07 4.79
CA TYR A 181 20.93 -0.74 3.61
C TYR A 181 22.03 -0.14 2.72
N THR A 182 22.07 1.19 2.57
CA THR A 182 23.17 1.89 1.88
C THR A 182 24.52 1.63 2.54
N VAL A 183 24.60 1.69 3.88
CA VAL A 183 25.83 1.40 4.63
C VAL A 183 26.22 -0.07 4.48
N TYR A 184 25.25 -0.97 4.58
CA TYR A 184 25.42 -2.40 4.40
C TYR A 184 26.02 -2.73 3.03
N LEU A 185 25.44 -2.23 1.94
CA LEU A 185 25.95 -2.44 0.58
C LEU A 185 27.38 -1.93 0.40
N LYS A 186 27.66 -0.71 0.86
CA LYS A 186 29.01 -0.12 0.76
C LYS A 186 30.04 -0.88 1.59
N SER A 187 29.64 -1.34 2.77
CA SER A 187 30.50 -2.13 3.66
C SER A 187 30.82 -3.49 3.03
N ARG A 188 29.84 -4.15 2.37
CA ARG A 188 30.07 -5.40 1.62
C ARG A 188 31.00 -5.20 0.44
N ALA A 189 30.73 -4.20 -0.40
CA ALA A 189 31.59 -3.89 -1.54
C ALA A 189 33.03 -3.58 -1.11
N ALA A 190 33.21 -2.85 -0.01
CA ALA A 190 34.54 -2.58 0.54
C ALA A 190 35.21 -3.85 1.11
N ALA A 191 34.47 -4.71 1.82
CA ALA A 191 34.99 -5.97 2.34
C ALA A 191 35.50 -6.88 1.21
N GLN A 192 34.75 -7.00 0.11
CA GLN A 192 35.15 -7.75 -1.08
C GLN A 192 36.45 -7.25 -1.72
N MET A 193 36.77 -5.95 -1.58
CA MET A 193 38.03 -5.38 -2.07
C MET A 193 39.24 -5.64 -1.17
N VAL A 194 39.04 -5.89 0.13
CA VAL A 194 40.13 -6.02 1.13
C VAL A 194 40.62 -7.47 1.27
N GLY A 195 39.87 -8.48 0.80
CA GLY A 195 40.26 -9.89 0.73
C GLY A 195 39.28 -10.85 1.44
N ASP A 196 39.58 -12.17 1.44
CA ASP A 196 38.79 -13.31 1.97
C ASP A 196 38.53 -13.30 3.51
N GLY A 197 38.59 -12.13 4.14
CA GLY A 197 38.21 -11.95 5.53
C GLY A 197 36.72 -12.23 5.70
N HIS A 198 36.42 -13.37 6.33
CA HIS A 198 35.06 -13.80 6.65
C HIS A 198 34.31 -12.64 7.32
N CYS A 199 33.34 -12.07 6.63
CA CYS A 199 32.38 -11.20 7.27
C CYS A 199 31.60 -12.08 8.26
N HIS A 200 31.32 -11.58 9.47
CA HIS A 200 30.39 -12.25 10.38
C HIS A 200 28.99 -12.14 9.73
N GLU A 201 28.67 -13.09 8.87
CA GLU A 201 27.43 -13.10 8.10
C GLU A 201 26.34 -13.83 8.88
N ASP A 202 25.10 -13.31 8.81
CA ASP A 202 23.94 -14.08 9.21
C ASP A 202 23.87 -15.29 8.27
N ALA A 203 24.10 -16.51 8.80
CA ALA A 203 23.86 -17.74 8.05
C ALA A 203 22.41 -17.75 7.57
N LEU A 204 22.23 -17.67 6.25
CA LEU A 204 20.94 -17.89 5.61
C LEU A 204 20.81 -19.40 5.42
N VAL A 205 19.60 -19.94 5.58
CA VAL A 205 19.39 -21.37 5.30
C VAL A 205 19.20 -21.49 3.79
N GLY A 206 20.32 -21.58 3.06
CA GLY A 206 20.30 -21.93 1.65
C GLY A 206 19.67 -23.30 1.41
N ASP A 207 19.07 -23.47 0.24
CA ASP A 207 18.59 -24.77 -0.23
C ASP A 207 19.76 -25.55 -0.86
N THR A 208 19.68 -26.88 -0.89
CA THR A 208 20.62 -27.78 -1.58
C THR A 208 20.95 -27.38 -3.04
N HIS A 209 20.09 -26.59 -3.68
CA HIS A 209 20.23 -26.13 -5.07
C HIS A 209 20.53 -24.61 -5.23
N CYS A 210 20.70 -23.84 -4.15
CA CYS A 210 20.99 -22.40 -4.22
C CYS A 210 21.97 -21.99 -3.12
N THR A 211 23.06 -21.33 -3.50
CA THR A 211 24.07 -20.87 -2.55
C THR A 211 23.54 -19.74 -1.67
N ASP A 212 24.05 -19.61 -0.44
CA ASP A 212 23.70 -18.52 0.48
C ASP A 212 23.91 -17.13 -0.15
N GLU A 213 24.94 -16.99 -1.00
CA GLU A 213 25.24 -15.74 -1.69
C GLU A 213 24.24 -15.41 -2.80
N GLU A 214 23.77 -16.40 -3.57
CA GLU A 214 22.72 -16.19 -4.58
C GLU A 214 21.39 -15.76 -3.92
N LEU A 215 20.99 -16.44 -2.84
CA LEU A 215 19.80 -16.08 -2.08
C LEU A 215 19.92 -14.67 -1.50
N ARG A 216 21.08 -14.34 -0.93
CA ARG A 216 21.38 -13.01 -0.41
C ARG A 216 21.26 -11.94 -1.49
N CYS A 217 21.90 -12.14 -2.64
CA CYS A 217 21.82 -11.21 -3.77
C CYS A 217 20.35 -11.00 -4.20
N CYS A 218 19.56 -12.07 -4.27
CA CYS A 218 18.13 -11.97 -4.55
C CYS A 218 17.38 -11.14 -3.49
N LEU A 219 17.61 -11.38 -2.21
CA LEU A 219 16.97 -10.63 -1.12
C LEU A 219 17.39 -9.16 -1.09
N GLU A 220 18.64 -8.86 -1.41
CA GLU A 220 19.14 -7.50 -1.57
C GLU A 220 18.41 -6.77 -2.69
N GLN A 221 18.25 -7.40 -3.86
CA GLN A 221 17.52 -6.80 -4.98
C GLN A 221 16.06 -6.52 -4.62
N ARG A 222 15.41 -7.47 -3.94
CA ARG A 222 14.03 -7.30 -3.48
C ARG A 222 13.92 -6.16 -2.46
N LEU A 223 14.84 -6.08 -1.50
CA LEU A 223 14.83 -5.02 -0.50
C LEU A 223 15.11 -3.65 -1.14
N PHE A 224 16.05 -3.54 -2.07
CA PHE A 224 16.35 -2.29 -2.79
C PHE A 224 15.09 -1.70 -3.43
N TRP A 225 14.42 -2.47 -4.28
CA TRP A 225 13.24 -1.99 -5.00
C TRP A 225 12.06 -1.72 -4.06
N SER A 226 11.89 -2.52 -3.01
CA SER A 226 10.86 -2.31 -2.00
C SER A 226 11.08 -1.01 -1.22
N CYS A 227 12.33 -0.72 -0.82
CA CYS A 227 12.72 0.53 -0.15
C CYS A 227 12.51 1.75 -1.06
N ILE A 228 13.04 1.72 -2.30
CA ILE A 228 12.89 2.81 -3.28
C ILE A 228 11.41 3.10 -3.56
N LYS A 229 10.58 2.06 -3.68
CA LYS A 229 9.14 2.22 -3.86
C LYS A 229 8.49 2.88 -2.65
N ALA A 230 8.67 2.31 -1.47
CA ALA A 230 8.03 2.80 -0.24
C ALA A 230 8.43 4.24 0.08
N GLU A 231 9.72 4.57 -0.05
CA GLU A 231 10.22 5.92 0.17
C GLU A 231 9.68 6.91 -0.88
N SER A 232 9.62 6.52 -2.16
CA SER A 232 9.05 7.37 -3.22
C SER A 232 7.57 7.68 -3.00
N GLU A 233 6.79 6.68 -2.58
CA GLU A 233 5.35 6.83 -2.33
C GLU A 233 5.09 7.70 -1.09
N LEU A 234 5.82 7.47 0.01
CA LEU A 234 5.72 8.28 1.22
C LEU A 234 6.15 9.72 0.97
N CYS A 235 7.30 9.96 0.35
CA CYS A 235 7.81 11.30 0.09
C CYS A 235 6.96 12.08 -0.94
N ALA A 236 6.14 11.40 -1.74
CA ALA A 236 5.18 12.07 -2.61
C ALA A 236 3.97 12.64 -1.84
N GLU A 237 3.73 12.14 -0.62
CA GLU A 237 2.62 12.59 0.22
C GLU A 237 3.07 13.42 1.43
N VAL A 238 4.21 13.08 2.03
CA VAL A 238 4.82 13.72 3.20
C VAL A 238 6.08 14.46 2.75
N GLU A 239 6.20 15.75 3.05
CA GLU A 239 7.37 16.57 2.71
C GLU A 239 8.55 16.27 3.64
N LEU A 240 9.18 15.12 3.42
CA LEU A 240 10.36 14.67 4.14
C LEU A 240 11.46 14.25 3.15
N PRO A 241 12.74 14.30 3.55
CA PRO A 241 13.84 14.01 2.65
C PRO A 241 13.86 12.53 2.23
N ARG A 242 14.49 12.28 1.08
CA ARG A 242 14.83 10.93 0.62
C ARG A 242 16.21 10.52 1.13
N SER A 243 16.41 9.23 1.30
CA SER A 243 17.65 8.62 1.70
C SER A 243 18.68 8.63 0.56
N GLY A 244 19.94 8.40 0.93
CA GLY A 244 21.03 8.24 -0.04
C GLY A 244 20.86 7.05 -0.99
N LEU A 245 19.90 6.15 -0.74
CA LEU A 245 19.66 4.98 -1.59
C LEU A 245 19.30 5.37 -3.02
N HIS A 246 18.60 6.50 -3.19
CA HIS A 246 18.24 7.05 -4.51
C HIS A 246 19.43 7.53 -5.35
N SER A 247 20.61 7.70 -4.74
CA SER A 247 21.85 8.10 -5.42
C SER A 247 22.73 6.92 -5.82
N ILE A 248 22.34 5.70 -5.45
CA ILE A 248 23.10 4.49 -5.79
C ILE A 248 22.62 3.99 -7.14
N ASP A 249 23.53 3.94 -8.11
CA ASP A 249 23.33 3.19 -9.34
C ASP A 249 23.28 1.71 -8.99
N TYR A 250 22.08 1.17 -8.84
CA TYR A 250 21.91 -0.24 -8.48
C TYR A 250 22.20 -1.11 -9.71
N PRO A 251 23.28 -1.89 -9.71
CA PRO A 251 23.84 -2.48 -10.94
C PRO A 251 23.08 -3.72 -11.42
N TYR A 252 22.04 -4.14 -10.71
CA TYR A 252 21.36 -5.42 -10.96
C TYR A 252 20.11 -5.27 -11.83
N GLN A 253 19.82 -6.33 -12.58
CA GLN A 253 18.58 -6.50 -13.32
C GLN A 253 17.38 -6.54 -12.35
N PHE A 254 16.15 -6.48 -12.88
CA PHE A 254 14.96 -6.70 -12.05
C PHE A 254 15.07 -8.05 -11.31
N PRO A 255 14.55 -8.17 -10.07
CA PRO A 255 14.65 -9.41 -9.31
C PRO A 255 13.99 -10.56 -10.05
N SER A 256 14.69 -11.67 -10.25
CA SER A 256 14.10 -12.86 -10.86
C SER A 256 13.11 -13.53 -9.89
N PRO A 257 11.95 -14.02 -10.37
CA PRO A 257 11.09 -14.86 -9.56
C PRO A 257 11.88 -16.11 -9.09
N PRO A 258 11.89 -16.43 -7.78
CA PRO A 258 12.43 -17.68 -7.29
C PRO A 258 11.58 -18.82 -7.81
N THR A 259 12.20 -19.98 -8.00
CA THR A 259 11.48 -21.21 -8.27
C THR A 259 10.51 -21.46 -7.11
N PRO A 260 9.20 -21.64 -7.38
CA PRO A 260 8.24 -21.89 -6.31
C PRO A 260 8.55 -23.24 -5.63
N LYS A 261 8.67 -23.23 -4.30
CA LYS A 261 9.03 -24.41 -3.47
C LYS A 261 8.04 -24.56 -2.32
N SER A 262 7.84 -25.81 -1.88
CA SER A 262 7.16 -26.09 -0.61
C SER A 262 8.02 -25.56 0.54
N VAL A 263 7.40 -24.96 1.54
CA VAL A 263 8.09 -24.41 2.71
C VAL A 263 7.64 -25.20 3.93
N ASP A 264 8.56 -25.87 4.61
CA ASP A 264 8.22 -26.67 5.79
C ASP A 264 7.55 -25.81 6.87
N GLY A 265 6.39 -26.25 7.36
CA GLY A 265 5.60 -25.54 8.35
C GLY A 265 4.63 -24.49 7.78
N LEU A 266 4.58 -24.29 6.46
CA LEU A 266 3.46 -23.62 5.80
C LEU A 266 2.43 -24.67 5.37
N ASN A 267 1.26 -24.68 6.00
CA ASN A 267 0.15 -25.50 5.54
C ASN A 267 -0.40 -24.91 4.22
N ASP A 268 -0.22 -25.63 3.12
CA ASP A 268 -0.67 -25.17 1.79
C ASP A 268 -2.20 -25.06 1.69
N SER A 269 -2.94 -25.81 2.53
CA SER A 269 -4.40 -26.01 2.40
C SER A 269 -5.30 -25.41 3.49
N GLU A 270 -4.77 -24.86 4.58
CA GLU A 270 -5.61 -24.36 5.68
C GLU A 270 -5.94 -22.85 5.56
N PRO A 271 -7.20 -22.44 5.82
CA PRO A 271 -7.55 -21.03 5.88
C PRO A 271 -6.78 -20.36 7.03
N PRO A 272 -6.41 -19.08 6.91
CA PRO A 272 -5.82 -18.35 8.01
C PRO A 272 -6.93 -18.14 9.06
N SER A 273 -6.96 -19.03 10.06
CA SER A 273 -7.99 -19.12 11.09
C SER A 273 -8.22 -17.77 11.78
N MET A 274 -9.50 -17.44 12.01
CA MET A 274 -9.88 -16.25 12.76
C MET A 274 -9.53 -16.47 14.23
N PRO A 275 -8.88 -15.51 14.92
CA PRO A 275 -8.69 -15.61 16.35
C PRO A 275 -10.05 -15.41 17.03
N GLY A 276 -10.60 -16.48 17.64
CA GLY A 276 -11.80 -16.38 18.49
C GLY A 276 -12.78 -17.56 18.50
N SER A 277 -12.70 -18.54 17.59
CA SER A 277 -13.64 -19.68 17.61
C SER A 277 -13.07 -20.88 18.36
N SER A 278 -13.12 -20.81 19.69
CA SER A 278 -12.95 -21.98 20.56
C SER A 278 -14.31 -22.40 21.11
N THR A 279 -15.12 -23.06 20.28
CA THR A 279 -16.19 -23.95 20.76
C THR A 279 -16.23 -25.18 19.88
N ARG A 280 -15.54 -26.23 20.33
CA ARG A 280 -15.73 -27.61 19.86
C ARG A 280 -17.05 -28.13 20.42
N THR A 281 -18.08 -28.19 19.59
CA THR A 281 -19.22 -29.10 19.82
C THR A 281 -19.48 -29.85 18.52
N GLY A 282 -19.21 -31.15 18.54
CA GLY A 282 -19.43 -32.03 17.41
C GLY A 282 -20.91 -32.28 17.18
N THR A 283 -21.38 -31.96 15.98
CA THR A 283 -22.50 -32.63 15.32
C THR A 283 -22.30 -32.48 13.81
N ALA A 284 -22.03 -33.60 13.14
CA ALA A 284 -21.96 -33.68 11.69
C ALA A 284 -23.34 -33.40 11.11
N ASN A 285 -23.47 -32.31 10.33
CA ASN A 285 -24.54 -32.13 9.36
C ASN A 285 -23.97 -31.37 8.16
N SER A 286 -23.73 -32.12 7.08
CA SER A 286 -23.26 -31.64 5.79
C SER A 286 -24.34 -30.82 5.09
N SER A 287 -24.09 -29.53 4.90
CA SER A 287 -24.76 -28.70 3.89
C SER A 287 -23.77 -28.36 2.79
N PRO A 288 -24.09 -28.54 1.49
CA PRO A 288 -23.20 -28.16 0.41
C PRO A 288 -23.41 -26.67 0.11
N GLY A 289 -22.55 -25.81 0.66
CA GLY A 289 -22.60 -24.36 0.43
C GLY A 289 -21.20 -23.75 0.34
N GLY A 290 -20.82 -23.34 -0.87
CA GLY A 290 -19.75 -22.37 -1.15
C GLY A 290 -18.31 -22.82 -0.87
N VAL A 291 -17.77 -23.71 -1.70
CA VAL A 291 -16.33 -24.02 -1.74
C VAL A 291 -15.57 -22.80 -2.30
N GLY A 292 -15.11 -21.91 -1.42
CA GLY A 292 -14.03 -20.99 -1.78
C GLY A 292 -12.76 -21.82 -1.92
N ALA A 293 -12.38 -22.16 -3.15
CA ALA A 293 -11.16 -22.93 -3.42
C ALA A 293 -9.96 -22.17 -2.81
N THR A 294 -9.32 -22.79 -1.82
CA THR A 294 -8.10 -22.26 -1.20
C THR A 294 -7.04 -22.15 -2.29
N GLN A 295 -6.63 -20.91 -2.61
CA GLN A 295 -5.52 -20.70 -3.54
C GLN A 295 -4.26 -21.32 -2.96
N ASP A 296 -3.62 -22.21 -3.72
CA ASP A 296 -2.36 -22.85 -3.36
C ASP A 296 -1.30 -21.78 -3.06
N PHE A 297 -0.47 -21.99 -2.03
CA PHE A 297 0.59 -21.04 -1.68
C PHE A 297 1.55 -20.82 -2.85
N LYS A 298 1.81 -21.87 -3.62
CA LYS A 298 2.64 -21.82 -4.82
C LYS A 298 2.08 -20.88 -5.88
N GLU A 299 0.80 -21.01 -6.18
CA GLU A 299 0.08 -20.16 -7.15
C GLU A 299 0.02 -18.71 -6.66
N LEU A 300 -0.30 -18.50 -5.38
CA LEU A 300 -0.28 -17.18 -4.76
C LEU A 300 1.12 -16.53 -4.84
N HIS A 301 2.18 -17.31 -4.63
CA HIS A 301 3.55 -16.86 -4.73
C HIS A 301 3.88 -16.43 -6.16
N GLU A 302 3.53 -17.22 -7.16
CA GLU A 302 3.70 -16.86 -8.57
C GLU A 302 2.96 -15.55 -8.93
N HIS A 303 1.70 -15.43 -8.52
CA HIS A 303 0.91 -14.23 -8.75
C HIS A 303 1.49 -12.99 -8.04
N SER A 304 2.03 -13.18 -6.82
CA SER A 304 2.76 -12.16 -6.08
C SER A 304 3.96 -11.64 -6.87
N TRP A 305 4.68 -12.52 -7.58
CA TRP A 305 5.81 -12.12 -8.43
C TRP A 305 5.40 -11.31 -9.64
N PHE A 306 4.33 -11.70 -10.33
CA PHE A 306 3.77 -10.88 -11.41
C PHE A 306 3.41 -9.48 -10.91
N TYR A 307 2.73 -9.40 -9.76
CA TYR A 307 2.36 -8.13 -9.16
C TYR A 307 3.60 -7.29 -8.82
N TYR A 308 4.56 -7.88 -8.10
CA TYR A 308 5.76 -7.18 -7.64
C TYR A 308 6.57 -6.60 -8.79
N LEU A 309 6.80 -7.36 -9.86
CA LEU A 309 7.49 -6.87 -11.06
C LEU A 309 6.70 -5.78 -11.81
N SER A 310 5.37 -5.92 -11.87
CA SER A 310 4.51 -4.89 -12.46
C SER A 310 4.60 -3.57 -11.70
N GLU A 311 4.71 -3.61 -10.36
CA GLU A 311 4.83 -2.43 -9.51
C GLU A 311 6.15 -1.70 -9.73
N ILE A 312 7.27 -2.42 -9.85
CA ILE A 312 8.56 -1.77 -10.11
C ILE A 312 8.54 -1.10 -11.50
N SER A 313 7.88 -1.73 -12.47
CA SER A 313 7.68 -1.14 -13.81
C SER A 313 6.86 0.16 -13.73
N LEU A 314 5.75 0.16 -12.98
CA LEU A 314 4.93 1.35 -12.76
C LEU A 314 5.63 2.44 -11.95
N LEU A 315 6.53 2.09 -11.04
CA LEU A 315 7.27 3.05 -10.22
C LEU A 315 8.06 4.06 -11.07
N ARG A 316 8.71 3.57 -12.13
CA ARG A 316 9.45 4.42 -13.09
C ARG A 316 8.52 5.37 -13.82
N LEU A 317 7.37 4.87 -14.26
CA LEU A 317 6.37 5.66 -14.98
C LEU A 317 5.72 6.71 -14.05
N SER A 318 5.36 6.33 -12.84
CA SER A 318 4.87 7.24 -11.80
C SER A 318 5.89 8.33 -11.49
N SER A 319 7.18 7.99 -11.39
CA SER A 319 8.25 8.96 -11.13
C SER A 319 8.38 9.98 -12.27
N ARG A 320 8.26 9.54 -13.52
CA ARG A 320 8.29 10.43 -14.69
C ARG A 320 7.04 11.33 -14.78
N VAL A 321 5.86 10.83 -14.43
CA VAL A 321 4.63 11.65 -14.33
C VAL A 321 4.78 12.70 -13.23
N ASN A 322 5.29 12.30 -12.05
CA ASN A 322 5.56 13.24 -10.96
C ASN A 322 6.62 14.28 -11.36
N HIS A 323 7.67 13.89 -12.10
CA HIS A 323 8.68 14.83 -12.56
C HIS A 323 8.12 15.83 -13.59
N ALA A 324 7.27 15.36 -14.51
CA ALA A 324 6.68 16.19 -15.55
C ALA A 324 5.67 17.21 -15.00
N PHE A 325 4.88 16.84 -13.98
CA PHE A 325 3.75 17.66 -13.53
C PHE A 325 3.80 18.07 -12.04
N TYR A 326 4.60 17.47 -11.17
CA TYR A 326 4.48 17.67 -9.72
C TYR A 326 5.79 18.08 -9.02
N VAL A 327 6.82 18.48 -9.77
CA VAL A 327 8.03 19.10 -9.21
C VAL A 327 7.71 20.49 -8.68
N GLU A 328 7.02 21.28 -9.50
CA GLU A 328 6.54 22.60 -9.15
C GLU A 328 5.15 22.53 -8.51
N PRO A 329 4.77 23.52 -7.68
CA PRO A 329 3.44 23.55 -7.09
C PRO A 329 2.37 23.57 -8.18
N PRO A 330 1.15 23.08 -7.91
CA PRO A 330 0.10 22.93 -8.91
C PRO A 330 -0.22 24.22 -9.70
N ALA A 331 -0.02 25.42 -9.12
CA ALA A 331 -0.18 26.71 -9.81
C ALA A 331 0.70 26.86 -11.06
N SER A 332 1.80 26.11 -11.13
CA SER A 332 2.63 26.00 -12.33
C SER A 332 1.87 25.45 -13.54
N TRP A 333 0.85 24.59 -13.35
CA TRP A 333 0.10 23.98 -14.46
C TRP A 333 -0.58 25.03 -15.34
N ALA A 334 -1.03 26.14 -14.76
CA ALA A 334 -1.58 27.29 -15.50
C ALA A 334 -0.57 27.88 -16.49
N ARG A 335 0.72 27.88 -16.13
CA ARG A 335 1.82 28.50 -16.88
C ARG A 335 2.49 27.56 -17.87
N MET A 336 2.30 26.25 -17.74
CA MET A 336 2.88 25.27 -18.67
C MET A 336 2.29 25.40 -20.08
N ASN A 337 3.11 25.13 -21.09
CA ASN A 337 2.63 25.09 -22.48
C ASN A 337 1.62 23.94 -22.66
N LEU A 338 0.38 24.27 -23.05
CA LEU A 338 -0.71 23.28 -23.12
C LEU A 338 -0.42 22.15 -24.11
N LEU A 339 0.13 22.47 -25.27
CA LEU A 339 0.43 21.49 -26.30
C LEU A 339 1.49 20.50 -25.80
N THR A 340 2.56 21.00 -25.17
CA THR A 340 3.59 20.15 -24.54
C THR A 340 3.02 19.28 -23.43
N MET A 341 2.12 19.82 -22.59
CA MET A 341 1.43 19.01 -21.56
C MET A 341 0.64 17.87 -22.20
N MET A 342 -0.16 18.17 -23.23
CA MET A 342 -1.01 17.20 -23.92
C MET A 342 -0.20 16.09 -24.59
N THR A 343 0.86 16.44 -25.33
CA THR A 343 1.73 15.44 -25.98
C THR A 343 2.39 14.54 -24.95
N THR A 344 2.95 15.13 -23.89
CA THR A 344 3.54 14.39 -22.77
C THR A 344 2.53 13.43 -22.13
N ALA A 345 1.28 13.86 -21.97
CA ALA A 345 0.23 13.02 -21.39
C ALA A 345 -0.21 11.89 -22.31
N TRP A 346 -0.29 12.11 -23.62
CA TRP A 346 -0.57 11.04 -24.58
C TRP A 346 0.54 10.00 -24.62
N ASP A 347 1.81 10.42 -24.53
CA ASP A 347 2.95 9.50 -24.48
C ASP A 347 2.91 8.61 -23.23
N PHE A 348 2.59 9.19 -22.06
CA PHE A 348 2.41 8.42 -20.83
C PHE A 348 1.19 7.50 -20.90
N GLU A 349 0.10 7.94 -21.50
CA GLU A 349 -1.09 7.12 -21.69
C GLU A 349 -0.82 5.93 -22.61
N ALA A 350 -0.08 6.12 -23.70
CA ALA A 350 0.33 5.03 -24.60
C ALA A 350 1.17 3.99 -23.85
N GLN A 351 2.13 4.44 -23.03
CA GLN A 351 2.95 3.54 -22.20
C GLN A 351 2.10 2.77 -21.16
N LEU A 352 1.13 3.43 -20.52
CA LEU A 352 0.20 2.76 -19.59
C LEU A 352 -0.66 1.72 -20.29
N ARG A 353 -1.15 1.99 -21.50
CA ARG A 353 -1.91 1.03 -22.31
C ARG A 353 -1.05 -0.17 -22.70
N GLN A 354 0.19 0.07 -23.14
CA GLN A 354 1.13 -0.99 -23.48
C GLN A 354 1.46 -1.87 -22.26
N TRP A 355 1.72 -1.24 -21.12
CA TRP A 355 1.92 -1.96 -19.85
C TRP A 355 0.70 -2.80 -19.49
N GLN A 356 -0.51 -2.23 -19.58
CA GLN A 356 -1.76 -2.93 -19.28
C GLN A 356 -1.98 -4.14 -20.20
N ALA A 357 -1.69 -4.01 -21.50
CA ALA A 357 -1.80 -5.09 -22.47
C ALA A 357 -0.81 -6.25 -22.22
N GLY A 358 0.30 -5.99 -21.53
CA GLY A 358 1.29 -7.00 -21.16
C GLY A 358 1.04 -7.69 -19.82
N LEU A 359 -0.04 -7.38 -19.09
CA LEU A 359 -0.28 -7.94 -17.77
C LEU A 359 -0.83 -9.38 -17.84
N PRO A 360 -0.32 -10.30 -16.99
CA PRO A 360 -0.94 -11.60 -16.80
C PRO A 360 -2.38 -11.48 -16.27
N ALA A 361 -3.27 -12.38 -16.72
CA ALA A 361 -4.68 -12.41 -16.32
C ALA A 361 -4.85 -12.51 -14.79
N ALA A 362 -3.92 -13.19 -14.11
CA ALA A 362 -3.90 -13.35 -12.66
C ALA A 362 -3.91 -12.04 -11.86
N ILE A 363 -3.36 -10.96 -12.44
CA ILE A 363 -3.24 -9.64 -11.80
C ILE A 363 -3.93 -8.53 -12.59
N CYS A 364 -4.69 -8.87 -13.64
CA CYS A 364 -5.40 -7.93 -14.50
C CYS A 364 -6.91 -7.92 -14.18
N CYS A 365 -7.51 -6.73 -14.04
CA CYS A 365 -8.96 -6.57 -13.88
C CYS A 365 -9.51 -5.28 -14.52
N PHE A 366 -8.93 -4.84 -15.64
CA PHE A 366 -9.34 -3.58 -16.29
C PHE A 366 -10.61 -3.72 -17.15
N ASP A 367 -10.99 -4.94 -17.51
CA ASP A 367 -12.14 -5.24 -18.38
C ASP A 367 -13.41 -5.60 -17.59
N VAL A 368 -13.42 -5.41 -16.27
CA VAL A 368 -14.60 -5.70 -15.44
C VAL A 368 -15.72 -4.72 -15.83
N PRO A 369 -16.85 -5.18 -16.41
CA PRO A 369 -17.92 -4.29 -16.86
C PRO A 369 -18.49 -3.48 -15.70
N ASP A 370 -19.05 -2.31 -16.02
CA ASP A 370 -19.81 -1.47 -15.09
C ASP A 370 -20.87 -2.34 -14.39
N ARG A 371 -20.65 -2.64 -13.10
CA ARG A 371 -21.47 -3.60 -12.34
C ARG A 371 -22.93 -3.18 -12.19
N ALA A 372 -23.27 -1.93 -12.52
CA ALA A 372 -24.65 -1.46 -12.65
C ALA A 372 -25.47 -2.28 -13.68
N ALA A 373 -24.80 -2.92 -14.66
CA ALA A 373 -25.45 -3.81 -15.63
C ALA A 373 -25.47 -5.30 -15.22
N ALA A 374 -24.78 -5.69 -14.13
CA ALA A 374 -24.49 -7.08 -13.78
C ALA A 374 -25.31 -7.62 -12.59
N ALA A 375 -26.53 -7.10 -12.37
CA ALA A 375 -27.43 -7.59 -11.33
C ALA A 375 -27.93 -9.05 -11.54
N SER A 376 -27.55 -9.70 -12.65
CA SER A 376 -28.07 -11.01 -13.05
C SER A 376 -27.02 -12.07 -13.42
N SER A 377 -25.72 -11.83 -13.22
CA SER A 377 -24.70 -12.85 -13.48
C SER A 377 -23.61 -12.89 -12.40
N THR A 378 -23.21 -14.12 -12.05
CA THR A 378 -22.13 -14.50 -11.12
C THR A 378 -21.04 -13.42 -11.01
N THR A 379 -20.98 -12.76 -9.84
CA THR A 379 -20.02 -11.70 -9.54
C THR A 379 -18.60 -12.21 -9.78
N THR A 380 -17.94 -11.75 -10.85
CA THR A 380 -16.49 -11.95 -11.02
C THR A 380 -15.79 -11.29 -9.83
N THR A 381 -15.39 -12.08 -8.84
CA THR A 381 -14.73 -11.60 -7.63
C THR A 381 -13.33 -11.14 -7.98
N VAL A 382 -13.06 -9.83 -7.87
CA VAL A 382 -11.73 -9.25 -8.11
C VAL A 382 -10.81 -9.70 -6.98
N THR A 383 -9.63 -10.24 -7.31
CA THR A 383 -8.65 -10.64 -6.30
C THR A 383 -7.92 -9.43 -5.72
N ARG A 384 -7.26 -9.60 -4.58
CA ARG A 384 -6.47 -8.52 -3.96
C ARG A 384 -5.37 -8.00 -4.88
N LEU A 385 -4.65 -8.89 -5.56
CA LEU A 385 -3.55 -8.51 -6.45
C LEU A 385 -4.07 -7.77 -7.68
N GLN A 386 -5.18 -8.24 -8.27
CA GLN A 386 -5.88 -7.54 -9.35
C GLN A 386 -6.28 -6.11 -8.94
N LEU A 387 -6.95 -5.97 -7.78
CA LEU A 387 -7.37 -4.66 -7.28
C LEU A 387 -6.18 -3.74 -6.98
N ALA A 388 -5.08 -4.29 -6.44
CA ALA A 388 -3.87 -3.54 -6.17
C ALA A 388 -3.24 -3.01 -7.47
N THR A 389 -3.07 -3.87 -8.48
CA THR A 389 -2.55 -3.50 -9.82
C THR A 389 -3.42 -2.42 -10.47
N TRP A 390 -4.74 -2.59 -10.46
CA TRP A 390 -5.66 -1.59 -10.97
C TRP A 390 -5.55 -0.27 -10.19
N SER A 391 -5.54 -0.31 -8.86
CA SER A 391 -5.49 0.89 -8.01
C SER A 391 -4.23 1.70 -8.28
N ARG A 392 -3.09 1.04 -8.51
CA ARG A 392 -1.82 1.71 -8.81
C ARG A 392 -1.84 2.39 -10.18
N CYS A 393 -2.33 1.70 -11.20
CA CYS A 393 -2.54 2.29 -12.52
C CYS A 393 -3.54 3.48 -12.48
N ALA A 394 -4.66 3.32 -11.79
CA ALA A 394 -5.68 4.36 -11.62
C ALA A 394 -5.12 5.59 -10.91
N SER A 395 -4.31 5.41 -9.86
CA SER A 395 -3.64 6.51 -9.16
C SER A 395 -2.69 7.30 -10.06
N ILE A 396 -1.88 6.61 -10.88
CA ILE A 396 -0.97 7.26 -11.85
C ILE A 396 -1.77 8.02 -12.92
N LYS A 397 -2.81 7.39 -13.50
CA LYS A 397 -3.70 8.04 -14.47
C LYS A 397 -4.38 9.27 -13.87
N LEU A 398 -4.84 9.19 -12.63
CA LEU A 398 -5.49 10.32 -11.97
C LEU A 398 -4.50 11.47 -11.73
N ARG A 399 -3.25 11.18 -11.34
CA ARG A 399 -2.17 12.20 -11.30
C ARG A 399 -1.89 12.79 -12.68
N LEU A 400 -1.96 11.98 -13.74
CA LEU A 400 -1.75 12.42 -15.11
C LEU A 400 -2.84 13.39 -15.60
N TYR A 401 -4.12 13.13 -15.30
CA TYR A 401 -5.22 13.92 -15.85
C TYR A 401 -5.64 15.13 -15.00
N ARG A 402 -5.35 15.14 -13.70
CA ARG A 402 -5.66 16.27 -12.79
C ARG A 402 -5.17 17.65 -13.29
N PRO A 403 -3.95 17.80 -13.84
CA PRO A 403 -3.49 19.07 -14.39
C PRO A 403 -4.39 19.64 -15.50
N PHE A 404 -5.02 18.76 -16.28
CA PHE A 404 -5.93 19.14 -17.36
C PHE A 404 -7.28 19.59 -16.83
N LEU A 405 -7.83 18.91 -15.82
CA LEU A 405 -9.04 19.39 -15.14
C LEU A 405 -8.83 20.78 -14.53
N TYR A 406 -7.67 21.02 -13.92
CA TYR A 406 -7.35 22.35 -13.42
C TYR A 406 -7.32 23.41 -14.51
N ARG A 407 -6.60 23.13 -15.60
CA ARG A 407 -6.49 24.05 -16.72
C ARG A 407 -7.85 24.36 -17.29
N PHE A 408 -8.67 23.33 -17.47
CA PHE A 408 -10.04 23.48 -17.95
C PHE A 408 -10.87 24.36 -17.01
N ALA A 409 -10.74 24.21 -15.69
CA ALA A 409 -11.45 25.00 -14.70
C ALA A 409 -11.05 26.50 -14.67
N LEU A 410 -9.85 26.85 -15.14
CA LEU A 410 -9.39 28.24 -15.26
C LEU A 410 -9.73 28.90 -16.59
N MET A 411 -10.13 28.13 -17.61
CA MET A 411 -10.41 28.70 -18.92
C MET A 411 -11.81 29.32 -18.94
N HIS A 412 -11.87 30.62 -19.21
CA HIS A 412 -13.13 31.34 -19.40
C HIS A 412 -13.52 31.53 -20.87
N GLU A 413 -12.58 31.36 -21.82
CA GLU A 413 -12.83 31.58 -23.24
C GLU A 413 -13.46 30.36 -23.91
N GLN A 414 -14.61 30.57 -24.57
CA GLN A 414 -15.36 29.48 -25.20
C GLN A 414 -14.79 29.02 -26.55
N ASP A 415 -14.07 29.89 -27.27
CA ASP A 415 -13.64 29.67 -28.65
C ASP A 415 -12.15 29.27 -28.80
N TRP A 416 -11.53 28.80 -27.72
CA TRP A 416 -10.12 28.39 -27.75
C TRP A 416 -9.92 27.09 -28.57
N PRO A 417 -9.03 27.06 -29.59
CA PRO A 417 -8.90 25.92 -30.51
C PRO A 417 -8.59 24.55 -29.88
N LEU A 418 -7.95 24.52 -28.71
CA LEU A 418 -7.59 23.28 -28.00
C LEU A 418 -8.58 22.90 -26.89
N ARG A 419 -9.71 23.61 -26.79
CA ARG A 419 -10.67 23.44 -25.68
C ARG A 419 -11.24 22.04 -25.62
N ASP A 420 -11.62 21.46 -26.76
CA ASP A 420 -12.20 20.10 -26.80
C ASP A 420 -11.19 19.02 -26.42
N ALA A 421 -9.94 19.14 -26.88
CA ALA A 421 -8.87 18.23 -26.49
C ALA A 421 -8.58 18.32 -24.97
N LEU A 422 -8.60 19.54 -24.42
CA LEU A 422 -8.39 19.77 -23.00
C LEU A 422 -9.56 19.23 -22.16
N ARG A 423 -10.79 19.48 -22.61
CA ARG A 423 -12.01 18.91 -22.03
C ARG A 423 -11.95 17.40 -22.00
N ALA A 424 -11.60 16.74 -23.11
CA ALA A 424 -11.51 15.28 -23.17
C ALA A 424 -10.51 14.69 -22.15
N LEU A 425 -9.40 15.40 -21.87
CA LEU A 425 -8.44 15.03 -20.82
C LEU A 425 -8.98 15.32 -19.41
N ALA A 426 -9.66 16.44 -19.20
CA ALA A 426 -10.32 16.75 -17.92
C ALA A 426 -11.41 15.72 -17.56
N GLU A 427 -12.25 15.34 -18.51
CA GLU A 427 -13.28 14.32 -18.35
C GLU A 427 -12.69 12.95 -17.98
N ARG A 428 -11.47 12.61 -18.41
CA ARG A 428 -10.79 11.37 -17.98
C ARG A 428 -10.50 11.36 -16.49
N ALA A 429 -10.17 12.51 -15.88
CA ALA A 429 -10.00 12.61 -14.43
C ALA A 429 -11.32 12.35 -13.69
N VAL A 430 -12.43 12.88 -14.22
CA VAL A 430 -13.78 12.66 -13.69
C VAL A 430 -14.18 11.20 -13.82
N ARG A 431 -14.08 10.61 -15.02
CA ARG A 431 -14.41 9.19 -15.26
C ARG A 431 -13.64 8.25 -14.34
N LEU A 432 -12.34 8.46 -14.17
CA LEU A 432 -11.54 7.67 -13.23
C LEU A 432 -12.05 7.81 -11.80
N SER A 433 -12.45 9.01 -11.37
CA SER A 433 -12.95 9.26 -10.01
C SER A 433 -14.30 8.59 -9.74
N LEU A 434 -15.07 8.28 -10.78
CA LEU A 434 -16.36 7.58 -10.74
C LEU A 434 -16.26 6.06 -11.00
N ASP A 435 -15.06 5.53 -11.19
CA ASP A 435 -14.85 4.10 -11.48
C ASP A 435 -15.33 3.21 -10.32
N ALA A 436 -16.23 2.26 -10.62
CA ALA A 436 -16.86 1.39 -9.65
C ALA A 436 -15.86 0.50 -8.88
N LEU A 437 -14.73 0.13 -9.48
CA LEU A 437 -13.69 -0.66 -8.80
C LEU A 437 -13.10 0.07 -7.61
N PHE A 438 -13.21 1.41 -7.55
CA PHE A 438 -12.75 2.17 -6.40
C PHE A 438 -13.51 1.82 -5.12
N SER A 439 -14.77 1.40 -5.22
CA SER A 439 -15.61 1.03 -4.07
C SER A 439 -15.20 -0.28 -3.40
N VAL A 440 -14.37 -1.09 -4.05
CA VAL A 440 -14.00 -2.42 -3.54
C VAL A 440 -12.90 -2.29 -2.48
N GLY A 441 -13.10 -2.96 -1.34
CA GLY A 441 -12.06 -3.10 -0.32
C GLY A 441 -11.73 -1.84 0.47
N LEU A 442 -12.64 -0.85 0.55
CA LEU A 442 -12.40 0.41 1.27
C LEU A 442 -12.19 0.22 2.79
N ARG A 443 -12.74 -0.84 3.39
CA ARG A 443 -12.48 -1.22 4.80
C ARG A 443 -11.26 -2.11 4.98
N HIS A 444 -10.68 -2.62 3.89
CA HIS A 444 -9.60 -3.60 3.99
C HIS A 444 -8.35 -2.93 4.58
N ARG A 445 -7.89 -3.42 5.73
CA ARG A 445 -6.66 -2.95 6.35
C ARG A 445 -5.45 -3.58 5.66
N HIS A 446 -4.60 -2.73 5.09
CA HIS A 446 -3.31 -3.10 4.51
C HIS A 446 -2.35 -1.89 4.54
N ALA A 447 -1.07 -2.09 4.24
CA ALA A 447 -0.08 -1.00 4.19
C ALA A 447 -0.41 0.15 3.20
N GLY A 448 -1.37 -0.06 2.30
CA GLY A 448 -1.85 0.94 1.35
C GLY A 448 -3.13 1.68 1.78
N ALA A 449 -3.73 1.31 2.91
CA ALA A 449 -5.03 1.85 3.35
C ALA A 449 -4.97 3.37 3.58
N TRP A 450 -3.88 3.87 4.18
CA TRP A 450 -3.65 5.31 4.32
C TRP A 450 -3.59 6.01 2.96
N PHE A 451 -2.81 5.48 2.00
CA PHE A 451 -2.76 6.02 0.64
C PHE A 451 -4.11 5.98 -0.07
N LYS A 452 -4.94 4.96 0.19
CA LYS A 452 -6.31 4.86 -0.33
C LYS A 452 -7.20 5.98 0.23
N CYS A 453 -7.07 6.34 1.50
CA CYS A 453 -7.74 7.52 2.07
C CYS A 453 -7.30 8.81 1.34
N ARG A 454 -6.00 8.93 1.04
CA ARG A 454 -5.46 10.06 0.29
C ARG A 454 -6.01 10.15 -1.12
N GLU A 455 -6.08 9.01 -1.79
CA GLU A 455 -6.68 8.91 -3.11
C GLU A 455 -8.19 9.25 -3.08
N THR A 456 -8.91 8.80 -2.04
CA THR A 456 -10.33 9.10 -1.82
C THR A 456 -10.58 10.60 -1.74
N ALA A 457 -9.83 11.29 -0.88
CA ALA A 457 -9.98 12.72 -0.74
C ALA A 457 -9.68 13.46 -2.04
N ALA A 458 -8.69 13.00 -2.80
CA ALA A 458 -8.32 13.62 -4.04
C ALA A 458 -9.29 13.30 -5.21
N ARG A 459 -9.97 12.15 -5.20
CA ARG A 459 -11.12 11.85 -6.08
C ARG A 459 -12.31 12.73 -5.74
N ALA A 460 -12.61 12.93 -4.46
CA ALA A 460 -13.67 13.84 -4.02
C ALA A 460 -13.39 15.28 -4.50
N LEU A 461 -12.15 15.78 -4.37
CA LEU A 461 -11.77 17.10 -4.89
C LEU A 461 -11.95 17.22 -6.41
N VAL A 462 -11.62 16.16 -7.17
CA VAL A 462 -11.86 16.12 -8.62
C VAL A 462 -13.35 16.24 -8.93
N ILE A 463 -14.20 15.52 -8.21
CA ILE A 463 -15.65 15.57 -8.41
C ILE A 463 -16.20 16.96 -8.04
N VAL A 464 -15.84 17.50 -6.88
CA VAL A 464 -16.25 18.85 -6.45
C VAL A 464 -15.84 19.92 -7.47
N CYS A 465 -14.60 19.86 -7.97
CA CYS A 465 -14.13 20.77 -9.00
C CYS A 465 -14.97 20.64 -10.28
N ALA A 466 -15.21 19.41 -10.74
CA ALA A 466 -15.94 19.16 -11.97
C ALA A 466 -17.41 19.58 -11.89
N THR A 467 -18.05 19.44 -10.72
CA THR A 467 -19.41 19.95 -10.45
C THR A 467 -19.44 21.47 -10.50
N ARG A 468 -18.48 22.16 -9.86
CA ARG A 468 -18.45 23.64 -9.83
C ARG A 468 -18.31 24.28 -11.21
N ILE A 469 -17.64 23.61 -12.14
CA ILE A 469 -17.45 24.10 -13.50
C ILE A 469 -18.51 23.58 -14.49
N GLY A 470 -19.54 22.86 -14.00
CA GLY A 470 -20.62 22.32 -14.83
C GLY A 470 -20.27 21.08 -15.65
N LEU A 471 -19.05 20.54 -15.50
CA LEU A 471 -18.56 19.44 -16.34
C LEU A 471 -19.31 18.13 -16.04
N VAL A 472 -19.72 17.91 -14.79
CA VAL A 472 -20.46 16.71 -14.38
C VAL A 472 -21.86 16.67 -15.02
N GLU A 473 -22.51 17.81 -15.11
CA GLU A 473 -23.81 18.02 -15.74
C GLU A 473 -23.71 17.79 -17.25
N GLU A 474 -22.71 18.38 -17.90
CA GLU A 474 -22.47 18.20 -19.33
C GLU A 474 -22.12 16.74 -19.68
N MET A 475 -21.44 16.02 -18.78
CA MET A 475 -21.16 14.59 -18.93
C MET A 475 -22.36 13.68 -18.63
N GLY A 476 -23.49 14.22 -18.15
CA GLY A 476 -24.68 13.45 -17.78
C GLY A 476 -24.45 12.50 -16.60
N CYS A 477 -23.52 12.80 -15.70
CA CYS A 477 -23.11 11.89 -14.61
C CYS A 477 -23.35 12.43 -13.20
N ALA A 478 -24.20 13.45 -13.04
CA ALA A 478 -24.50 14.09 -11.76
C ALA A 478 -24.95 13.14 -10.64
N GLY A 479 -25.80 12.15 -10.93
CA GLY A 479 -26.20 11.13 -9.95
C GLY A 479 -25.00 10.32 -9.43
N ARG A 480 -24.21 9.74 -10.36
CA ARG A 480 -23.00 8.98 -10.02
C ARG A 480 -21.97 9.81 -9.27
N ALA A 481 -21.83 11.09 -9.61
CA ALA A 481 -20.94 12.02 -8.91
C ALA A 481 -21.35 12.23 -7.45
N ARG A 482 -22.65 12.37 -7.19
CA ARG A 482 -23.20 12.47 -5.83
C ARG A 482 -22.94 11.19 -5.03
N ASP A 483 -23.29 10.03 -5.59
CA ASP A 483 -23.09 8.73 -4.93
C ASP A 483 -21.61 8.49 -4.60
N ALA A 484 -20.71 8.84 -5.54
CA ALA A 484 -19.27 8.71 -5.35
C ALA A 484 -18.74 9.68 -4.26
N LEU A 485 -19.26 10.90 -4.15
CA LEU A 485 -18.92 11.83 -3.08
C LEU A 485 -19.36 11.32 -1.70
N ASP A 486 -20.59 10.80 -1.60
CA ASP A 486 -21.11 10.22 -0.37
C ASP A 486 -20.27 9.02 0.08
N LEU A 487 -19.88 8.16 -0.87
CA LEU A 487 -18.96 7.06 -0.62
C LEU A 487 -17.59 7.55 -0.15
N CYS A 488 -17.04 8.60 -0.76
CA CYS A 488 -15.76 9.17 -0.36
C CYS A 488 -15.79 9.71 1.08
N LEU A 489 -16.85 10.44 1.45
CA LEU A 489 -17.03 10.96 2.79
C LEU A 489 -17.22 9.85 3.83
N ALA A 490 -18.00 8.81 3.49
CA ALA A 490 -18.18 7.63 4.34
C ALA A 490 -16.86 6.88 4.57
N HIS A 491 -16.05 6.69 3.53
CA HIS A 491 -14.77 6.01 3.63
C HIS A 491 -13.77 6.78 4.49
N LEU A 492 -13.65 8.09 4.31
CA LEU A 492 -12.79 8.90 5.17
C LEU A 492 -13.28 8.92 6.62
N ARG A 493 -14.61 8.89 6.84
CA ARG A 493 -15.20 8.79 8.18
C ARG A 493 -14.85 7.47 8.86
N TYR A 494 -14.84 6.36 8.12
CA TYR A 494 -14.46 5.06 8.66
C TYR A 494 -13.05 5.07 9.28
N TRP A 495 -12.08 5.72 8.62
CA TRP A 495 -10.67 5.75 9.06
C TRP A 495 -10.30 6.96 9.94
N GLU A 496 -11.19 7.94 10.13
CA GLU A 496 -10.86 9.22 10.80
C GLU A 496 -10.50 9.07 12.29
N GLY A 497 -10.88 7.95 12.91
CA GLY A 497 -10.54 7.64 14.30
C GLY A 497 -9.05 7.32 14.48
N GLU A 498 -8.41 6.77 13.45
CA GLU A 498 -7.04 6.26 13.53
C GLU A 498 -5.98 7.24 13.01
N ALA A 499 -6.38 8.15 12.12
CA ALA A 499 -5.46 9.09 11.48
C ALA A 499 -6.01 10.52 11.50
N GLY A 500 -5.31 11.42 12.20
CA GLY A 500 -5.71 12.83 12.32
C GLY A 500 -5.74 13.58 10.97
N ASP A 501 -4.85 13.26 10.04
CA ASP A 501 -4.82 13.88 8.70
C ASP A 501 -6.02 13.44 7.84
N VAL A 502 -6.46 12.19 7.97
CA VAL A 502 -7.68 11.67 7.32
C VAL A 502 -8.92 12.40 7.84
N ARG A 503 -9.00 12.63 9.17
CA ARG A 503 -10.06 13.42 9.80
C ARG A 503 -10.10 14.85 9.27
N LEU A 504 -8.94 15.49 9.16
CA LEU A 504 -8.81 16.84 8.62
C LEU A 504 -9.27 16.89 7.16
N ALA A 505 -8.86 15.92 6.34
CA ALA A 505 -9.26 15.82 4.94
C ALA A 505 -10.78 15.69 4.80
N ARG A 506 -11.41 14.80 5.58
CA ARG A 506 -12.88 14.63 5.58
C ARG A 506 -13.62 15.91 5.93
N ARG A 507 -13.23 16.58 7.03
CA ARG A 507 -13.88 17.82 7.49
C ARG A 507 -13.79 18.90 6.42
N THR A 508 -12.62 19.05 5.81
CA THR A 508 -12.41 20.08 4.78
C THR A 508 -13.20 19.77 3.50
N LEU A 509 -13.29 18.50 3.11
CA LEU A 509 -14.17 18.07 2.01
C LEU A 509 -15.64 18.34 2.30
N GLN A 510 -16.10 18.08 3.52
CA GLN A 510 -17.47 18.35 3.92
C GLN A 510 -17.80 19.84 3.81
N ASP A 511 -16.88 20.73 4.23
CA ASP A 511 -17.04 22.19 4.06
C ASP A 511 -17.17 22.59 2.58
N HIS A 512 -16.41 21.93 1.69
CA HIS A 512 -16.45 22.20 0.25
C HIS A 512 -17.72 21.70 -0.45
N VAL A 513 -18.26 20.57 -0.01
CA VAL A 513 -19.53 20.01 -0.50
C VAL A 513 -20.71 20.86 -0.05
N LEU A 514 -20.67 21.42 1.16
CA LEU A 514 -21.73 22.32 1.66
C LEU A 514 -21.72 23.70 0.98
N THR A 515 -20.62 24.08 0.33
CA THR A 515 -20.44 25.38 -0.33
C THR A 515 -20.44 25.31 -1.86
N SER A 516 -20.53 24.11 -2.42
CA SER A 516 -20.76 23.84 -3.86
C SER A 516 -22.24 23.62 -4.13
#